data_AF-A0A7Y6KK58-F1
#
_entry.id   AF-A0A7Y6KK58-F1
#
_cell.length_a   1.000
_cell.length_b   1.000
_cell.length_c   1.000
_cell.angle_alpha   90.00
_cell.angle_beta   90.00
_cell.angle_gamma   90.00
#
_symmetry.space_group_name_H-M   'P 1'
#
loop_
_entity.id
_entity.type
_entity.pdbx_description
1 polymer ?
#
loop_
_entity_poly.entity_id
_entity_poly.type
_entity_poly.pdbx_seq_one_letter_code
_entity_poly.pdbx_strand_id
1 'polypeptide(L)' 'MREDEVPESTQRHLEWKAEQIVAQYRSGFSLDRLSAIYEVPAAHLKLRLPQWLSTYGGRE' A
#
# COMPACT_ATOMS: atom_id res chain seq x y z
N MET A 1 20.93 8.74 -9.69
CA MET A 1 19.83 9.21 -8.83
C MET A 1 19.23 7.97 -8.21
N ARG A 2 19.03 7.90 -6.88
CA ARG A 2 18.31 6.76 -6.30
C ARG A 2 16.83 7.02 -6.57
N GLU A 3 16.33 6.51 -7.70
CA GLU A 3 14.91 6.55 -8.11
C GLU A 3 14.00 5.67 -7.22
N ASP A 4 14.45 5.30 -6.03
CA ASP A 4 13.74 4.44 -5.07
C ASP A 4 13.01 5.25 -3.99
N GLU A 5 13.18 6.57 -3.96
CA GLU A 5 12.50 7.43 -3.00
C GLU A 5 11.11 7.79 -3.52
N VAL A 6 10.11 7.01 -3.11
CA VAL A 6 8.70 7.35 -3.28
C VAL A 6 8.49 8.74 -2.67
N PRO A 7 8.14 9.78 -3.47
CA PRO A 7 8.09 11.14 -2.96
C PRO A 7 7.09 11.23 -1.80
N GLU A 8 7.35 12.11 -0.84
CA GLU A 8 6.52 12.25 0.37
C GLU A 8 5.02 12.45 0.04
N SER A 9 4.73 13.14 -1.07
CA SER A 9 3.37 13.30 -1.59
C SER A 9 2.71 11.97 -1.97
N THR A 10 3.47 11.04 -2.55
CA THR A 10 2.99 9.69 -2.88
C THR A 10 2.85 8.85 -1.62
N GLN A 11 3.76 8.97 -0.65
CA GLN A 11 3.61 8.26 0.64
C GLN A 11 2.33 8.68 1.36
N ARG A 12 2.08 9.99 1.46
CA ARG A 12 0.87 10.52 2.10
C ARG A 12 -0.42 10.15 1.34
N HIS A 13 -0.34 10.07 0.01
CA HIS A 13 -1.45 9.56 -0.82
C HIS A 13 -1.70 8.07 -0.56
N LEU A 14 -0.63 7.25 -0.45
CA LEU A 14 -0.76 5.84 -0.08
C LEU A 14 -1.36 5.67 1.31
N GLU A 15 -0.96 6.48 2.29
CA GLU A 15 -1.56 6.47 3.62
C GLU A 15 -3.05 6.82 3.59
N TRP A 16 -3.45 7.81 2.79
CA TRP A 16 -4.86 8.14 2.60
C TRP A 16 -5.64 6.97 1.96
N LYS A 17 -5.01 6.21 1.06
CA LYS A 17 -5.61 5.02 0.46
C LYS A 17 -5.26 3.71 1.18
N ALA A 18 -4.64 3.74 2.36
CA ALA A 18 -4.17 2.54 3.06
C ALA A 18 -5.32 1.59 3.38
N GLU A 19 -6.44 2.13 3.84
CA GLU A 19 -7.66 1.36 4.12
C GLU A 19 -8.18 0.66 2.85
N GLN A 20 -8.23 1.37 1.72
CA GLN A 20 -8.62 0.82 0.41
C GLN A 20 -7.65 -0.25 -0.09
N ILE A 21 -6.33 -0.06 0.10
CA ILE A 21 -5.30 -1.04 -0.26
C ILE A 21 -5.49 -2.32 0.55
N VAL A 22 -5.71 -2.19 1.86
CA VAL A 22 -5.97 -3.32 2.77
C VAL A 22 -7.27 -4.04 2.39
N ALA A 23 -8.34 -3.30 2.11
CA ALA A 23 -9.61 -3.89 1.70
C ALA A 23 -9.49 -4.70 0.40
N GLN A 24 -8.80 -4.15 -0.62
CA GLN A 24 -8.53 -4.87 -1.87
C GLN A 24 -7.62 -6.08 -1.66
N TYR A 25 -6.59 -5.96 -0.82
CA TYR A 25 -5.73 -7.08 -0.48
C TYR A 25 -6.53 -8.21 0.20
N ARG A 26 -7.41 -7.89 1.15
CA ARG A 26 -8.33 -8.86 1.79
C ARG A 26 -9.35 -9.43 0.81
N SER A 27 -9.73 -8.66 -0.21
CA SER A 27 -10.57 -9.13 -1.31
C SER A 27 -9.86 -10.09 -2.28
N GLY A 28 -8.56 -10.39 -2.07
CA GLY A 28 -7.77 -11.32 -2.88
C GLY A 28 -6.93 -10.64 -3.97
N PHE A 29 -6.74 -9.32 -3.94
CA PHE A 29 -5.88 -8.64 -4.90
C PHE A 29 -4.40 -8.95 -4.62
N SER A 30 -3.67 -9.28 -5.67
CA SER A 30 -2.22 -9.49 -5.60
C SER A 30 -1.46 -8.16 -5.46
N LEU A 31 -0.28 -8.22 -4.85
CA LEU A 31 0.60 -7.05 -4.69
C LEU A 31 0.99 -6.41 -6.02
N ASP A 32 1.17 -7.22 -7.07
CA ASP A 32 1.42 -6.76 -8.43
C ASP A 32 0.27 -5.89 -8.97
N ARG A 33 -0.97 -6.34 -8.75
CA ARG A 33 -2.16 -5.59 -9.13
C ARG A 33 -2.29 -4.28 -8.37
N LEU A 34 -2.03 -4.29 -7.07
CA LEU A 34 -1.99 -3.07 -6.26
C LEU A 34 -0.85 -2.15 -6.70
N SER A 35 0.32 -2.70 -7.02
CA SER A 35 1.47 -1.95 -7.53
C SER A 35 1.11 -1.19 -8.81
N ALA A 36 0.37 -1.81 -9.73
CA ALA A 36 -0.11 -1.17 -10.95
C ALA A 36 -1.21 -0.11 -10.71
N ILE A 37 -2.17 -0.36 -9.82
CA ILE A 37 -3.27 0.59 -9.51
C ILE A 37 -2.75 1.86 -8.83
N TYR A 38 -1.77 1.68 -7.95
CA TYR A 38 -1.24 2.74 -7.11
C TYR A 38 0.08 3.31 -7.64
N GLU A 39 0.55 2.80 -8.79
CA GLU A 39 1.79 3.20 -9.46
C GLU A 39 3.01 3.23 -8.51
N VAL A 40 3.08 2.25 -7.61
CA VAL A 40 4.13 2.14 -6.58
C VAL A 40 4.73 0.75 -6.57
N PRO A 41 6.02 0.60 -6.25
CA PRO A 41 6.67 -0.70 -6.28
C PRO A 41 6.03 -1.66 -5.28
N ALA A 42 5.77 -2.90 -5.73
CA ALA A 42 5.21 -3.96 -4.89
C ALA A 42 6.04 -4.22 -3.62
N ALA A 43 7.36 -4.01 -3.67
CA ALA A 43 8.24 -4.09 -2.51
C ALA A 43 7.86 -3.08 -1.41
N HIS A 44 7.51 -1.85 -1.79
CA HIS A 44 7.07 -0.81 -0.85
C HIS A 44 5.71 -1.17 -0.23
N LEU A 45 4.77 -1.63 -1.05
CA LEU A 45 3.48 -2.12 -0.56
C LEU A 45 3.65 -3.30 0.40
N LYS A 46 4.55 -4.25 0.11
CA LYS A 46 4.84 -5.40 0.97
C LYS A 46 5.39 -5.00 2.35
N LEU A 47 6.19 -3.94 2.41
CA LEU A 47 6.72 -3.39 3.67
C LEU A 47 5.65 -2.62 4.47
N ARG A 48 4.75 -1.91 3.79
CA ARG A 48 3.71 -1.08 4.44
C ARG A 48 2.44 -1.85 4.81
N LEU A 49 2.06 -2.86 4.03
CA LEU A 49 0.89 -3.70 4.27
C LEU A 49 0.76 -4.26 5.69
N PRO A 50 1.79 -4.82 6.34
CA PRO A 50 1.63 -5.30 7.73
C PRO A 50 1.31 -4.16 8.71
N GLN A 51 1.84 -2.95 8.50
CA GLN A 51 1.48 -1.79 9.32
C GLN A 51 0.03 -1.39 9.09
N TRP A 52 -0.40 -1.29 7.82
CA TRP A 52 -1.78 -0.97 7.49
C TRP A 52 -2.77 -2.05 7.91
N LEU A 53 -2.41 -3.32 7.85
CA LEU A 53 -3.23 -4.43 8.36
C LEU A 53 -3.39 -4.36 9.87
N SER A 54 -2.36 -3.98 10.63
CA SER A 54 -2.50 -3.74 12.07
C SER A 54 -3.35 -2.51 12.40
N THR A 55 -3.20 -1.41 11.63
CA THR A 55 -3.94 -0.15 11.88
C THR A 55 -5.39 -0.20 11.40
N TYR A 56 -5.64 -0.73 10.20
CA TYR A 56 -6.96 -0.72 9.53
C TYR A 56 -7.59 -2.11 9.45
N GLY A 57 -6.83 -3.19 9.64
CA GLY A 57 -7.36 -4.56 9.63
C GLY A 57 -7.95 -5.00 10.98
N GLY A 58 -7.70 -4.23 12.04
CA GLY A 58 -8.26 -4.43 13.38
C GLY A 58 -9.50 -3.59 13.62
N ARG A 59 -10.65 -4.05 13.12
CA ARG A 59 -11.95 -3.74 13.71
C ARG A 59 -12.82 -4.99 13.58
N GLU A 60 -12.49 -5.98 14.40
CA GLU A 60 -13.45 -7.00 14.87
C GLU A 60 -14.24 -6.42 16.04
#